data_AF-A0A183I9F8-F1
#
_entry.id   AF-A0A183I9F8-F1
#
_cell.length_a   1.000
_cell.length_b   1.000
_cell.length_c   1.000
_cell.angle_alpha   90.00
_cell.angle_beta   90.00
_cell.angle_gamma   90.00
#
_symmetry.space_group_name_H-M   'P 1'
#
loop_
_entity.id
_entity.type
_entity.pdbx_description
1 polymer ?
#
loop_
_entity_poly.entity_id
_entity_poly.type
_entity_poly.pdbx_seq_one_letter_code
_entity_poly.pdbx_strand_id
1 'polypeptide(L)'
;MLQNLLVSMIPHAAGLNPRPFHTAKTSIPELSNPQKNILDGNLLYKYLDLNRVEKQELAKRIGSTREQLVEDILEIERQITHY
;
A
#
# COMPACT_ATOMS: atom_id res chain seq x y z
N MET A 1 -2.56 -5.39 -5.21
CA MET A 1 -3.97 -5.44 -4.74
C MET A 1 -4.14 -4.91 -3.32
N LEU A 2 -3.26 -5.28 -2.38
CA LEU A 2 -3.30 -4.83 -0.97
C LEU A 2 -3.44 -3.31 -0.78
N GLN A 3 -2.64 -2.50 -1.51
CA GLN A 3 -2.68 -1.03 -1.41
C GLN A 3 -4.10 -0.44 -1.58
N ASN A 4 -4.89 -0.95 -2.53
CA ASN A 4 -6.24 -0.44 -2.77
C ASN A 4 -7.17 -0.67 -1.58
N LEU A 5 -7.04 -1.80 -0.90
CA LEU A 5 -7.82 -2.09 0.30
C LEU A 5 -7.37 -1.20 1.45
N LEU A 6 -6.06 -1.04 1.67
CA LEU A 6 -5.53 -0.20 2.73
C LEU A 6 -6.01 1.25 2.59
N VAL A 7 -6.07 1.80 1.37
CA VAL A 7 -6.63 3.14 1.15
C VAL A 7 -8.07 3.25 1.65
N SER A 8 -8.89 2.22 1.46
CA SER A 8 -10.32 2.24 1.81
C SER A 8 -10.66 1.77 3.23
N MET A 9 -9.82 0.92 3.83
CA MET A 9 -10.19 0.15 5.03
C MET A 9 -9.53 0.68 6.31
N ILE A 10 -8.51 1.53 6.20
CA ILE A 10 -7.82 2.10 7.36
C ILE A 10 -8.06 3.61 7.45
N PRO A 11 -8.09 4.19 8.65
CA PRO A 11 -8.13 5.64 8.81
C PRO A 11 -6.79 6.26 8.39
N HIS A 12 -6.87 7.44 7.74
CA HIS A 12 -5.71 8.22 7.35
C HIS A 12 -5.63 9.52 8.14
N ALA A 13 -4.42 9.95 8.45
CA ALA A 13 -4.18 11.21 9.14
C ALA A 13 -4.84 12.38 8.38
N ALA A 14 -5.54 13.24 9.12
CA ALA A 14 -6.29 14.37 8.58
C ALA A 14 -7.33 14.00 7.49
N GLY A 15 -7.75 12.72 7.40
CA GLY A 15 -8.69 12.26 6.36
C GLY A 15 -8.11 12.30 4.94
N LEU A 16 -6.78 12.38 4.79
CA LEU A 16 -6.13 12.48 3.49
C LEU A 16 -6.22 11.16 2.72
N ASN A 17 -6.37 11.23 1.39
CA ASN A 17 -6.34 10.06 0.53
C ASN A 17 -4.91 9.85 -0.03
N PRO A 18 -4.25 8.71 0.26
CA PRO A 18 -2.91 8.42 -0.26
C PRO A 18 -2.85 8.31 -1.80
N ARG A 19 -3.95 7.91 -2.46
CA ARG A 19 -3.95 7.69 -3.93
C ARG A 19 -3.66 8.96 -4.73
N PRO A 20 -4.40 10.08 -4.56
CA PRO A 20 -4.09 11.34 -5.24
C PRO A 20 -2.78 11.97 -4.79
N PHE A 21 -2.31 11.69 -3.57
CA PHE A 21 -1.05 12.20 -3.07
C PHE A 21 0.15 11.65 -3.87
N HIS A 22 0.13 10.36 -4.20
CA HIS A 22 1.19 9.69 -4.96
C HIS A 22 0.98 9.69 -6.49
N THR A 23 -0.15 10.20 -6.98
CA THR A 23 -0.35 10.33 -8.43
C THR A 23 0.46 11.52 -8.94
N ALA A 24 1.23 11.32 -10.01
CA ALA A 24 2.00 12.39 -10.65
C ALA A 24 1.08 13.56 -11.03
N LYS A 25 1.50 14.78 -10.66
CA LYS A 25 0.78 16.03 -10.96
C LYS A 25 1.60 16.82 -11.95
N THR A 26 1.01 17.15 -13.08
CA THR A 26 1.61 18.00 -14.10
C THR A 26 0.98 19.39 -13.99
N SER A 27 1.78 20.44 -14.18
CA SER A 27 1.26 21.81 -14.19
C SER A 27 0.46 22.12 -15.45
N ILE A 28 0.66 21.33 -16.51
CA ILE A 28 0.03 21.46 -17.82
C ILE A 28 -0.66 20.14 -18.14
N PRO A 29 -1.87 20.13 -18.73
CA PRO A 29 -2.51 18.91 -19.19
C PRO A 29 -1.64 18.21 -20.24
N GLU A 30 -1.34 16.94 -20.00
CA GLU A 30 -0.63 16.09 -20.95
C GLU A 30 -1.63 15.18 -21.68
N LEU A 31 -1.27 14.76 -22.90
CA LEU A 31 -1.99 13.72 -23.64
C LEU A 31 -1.65 12.30 -23.13
N SER A 32 -0.89 12.20 -22.05
CA SER A 32 -0.43 10.96 -21.43
C SER A 32 -1.29 10.63 -20.20
N ASN A 33 -1.54 9.35 -19.95
CA ASN A 33 -2.16 8.92 -18.71
C ASN A 33 -1.09 8.71 -17.63
N PRO A 34 -1.32 9.14 -16.38
CA PRO A 34 -0.37 8.91 -15.30
C PRO A 34 -0.22 7.41 -15.04
N GLN A 35 1.03 6.92 -15.13
CA GLN A 35 1.37 5.54 -14.80
C GLN A 35 1.25 5.31 -13.29
N LYS A 36 0.80 4.11 -12.90
CA LYS A 36 0.52 3.72 -11.50
C LYS A 36 1.28 2.46 -11.09
N ASN A 37 2.49 2.30 -11.62
CA ASN A 37 3.30 1.09 -11.45
C ASN A 37 4.23 1.13 -10.22
N ILE A 38 4.11 2.18 -9.38
CA ILE A 38 4.87 2.34 -8.15
C ILE A 38 3.93 2.10 -6.97
N LEU A 39 4.36 1.25 -6.04
CA LEU A 39 3.64 0.99 -4.80
C LEU A 39 4.06 1.99 -3.72
N ASP A 40 3.11 2.36 -2.87
CA ASP A 40 3.35 3.21 -1.70
C ASP A 40 3.80 2.36 -0.51
N GLY A 41 5.11 2.31 -0.30
CA GLY A 41 5.73 1.52 0.79
C GLY A 41 5.23 1.93 2.17
N ASN A 42 5.09 3.24 2.45
CA ASN A 42 4.60 3.73 3.74
C ASN A 42 3.19 3.25 4.03
N LEU A 43 2.33 3.22 3.01
CA LEU A 43 0.99 2.67 3.16
C LEU A 43 1.01 1.15 3.33
N LEU A 44 1.87 0.43 2.61
CA LEU A 44 2.00 -1.03 2.74
C LEU A 44 2.51 -1.43 4.13
N TYR A 45 3.48 -0.70 4.70
CA TYR A 45 3.99 -0.98 6.05
C TYR A 45 2.92 -0.87 7.14
N LYS A 46 1.89 -0.04 6.96
CA LYS A 46 0.73 0.00 7.89
C LYS A 46 0.01 -1.34 8.01
N TYR A 47 0.12 -2.22 7.02
CA TYR A 47 -0.41 -3.58 7.13
C TYR A 47 0.25 -4.35 8.29
N LEU A 48 1.53 -4.10 8.59
CA LEU A 48 2.25 -4.72 9.71
C LEU A 48 1.74 -4.24 11.08
N ASP A 49 1.16 -3.05 11.16
CA ASP A 49 0.61 -2.48 12.40
C ASP A 49 -0.79 -3.02 12.73
N LEU A 50 -1.49 -3.61 11.76
CA LEU A 50 -2.83 -4.16 11.95
C LEU A 50 -2.82 -5.37 12.88
N ASN A 51 -3.95 -5.59 13.56
CA ASN A 51 -4.09 -6.77 14.40
C ASN A 51 -4.23 -8.05 13.54
N ARG A 52 -4.06 -9.21 14.16
CA ARG A 52 -4.08 -10.51 13.45
C ARG A 52 -5.39 -10.76 12.68
N VAL A 53 -6.52 -10.33 13.23
CA VAL A 53 -7.85 -10.53 12.64
C VAL A 53 -8.02 -9.66 11.39
N GLU A 54 -7.66 -8.38 11.50
CA GLU A 54 -7.70 -7.41 10.37
C GLU A 54 -6.79 -7.87 9.23
N LYS A 55 -5.56 -8.29 9.54
CA LYS A 55 -4.63 -8.83 8.55
C LYS A 55 -5.24 -10.01 7.79
N GLN A 56 -5.83 -10.96 8.52
CA GLN A 56 -6.45 -12.14 7.92
C GLN A 56 -7.62 -11.77 7.00
N GLU A 57 -8.46 -10.83 7.42
CA GLU A 57 -9.62 -10.39 6.67
C GLU A 57 -9.21 -9.69 5.36
N LEU A 58 -8.22 -8.81 5.41
CA LEU A 58 -7.66 -8.13 4.23
C LEU A 58 -7.01 -9.12 3.25
N ALA A 59 -6.24 -10.09 3.76
CA ALA A 59 -5.59 -11.10 2.94
C ALA A 59 -6.61 -11.95 2.16
N LYS A 60 -7.68 -12.41 2.85
CA LYS A 60 -8.77 -13.18 2.22
C LYS A 60 -9.44 -12.41 1.08
N ARG A 61 -9.68 -11.10 1.26
CA ARG A 61 -10.36 -10.26 0.25
C ARG A 61 -9.58 -10.12 -1.06
N ILE A 62 -8.26 -10.29 -1.03
CA ILE A 62 -7.41 -10.25 -2.23
C ILE A 62 -6.97 -11.65 -2.70
N GLY A 63 -7.49 -12.72 -2.08
CA GLY A 63 -7.14 -14.09 -2.45
C GLY A 63 -5.72 -14.49 -2.07
N SER A 64 -5.18 -13.95 -0.98
CA SER A 64 -3.83 -14.26 -0.48
C SER A 64 -3.88 -14.73 0.98
N THR A 65 -2.76 -15.23 1.50
CA THR A 65 -2.61 -15.57 2.91
C THR A 65 -1.94 -14.42 3.68
N ARG A 66 -2.23 -14.33 4.97
CA ARG A 66 -1.59 -13.35 5.84
C ARG A 66 -0.08 -13.54 5.84
N GLU A 67 0.36 -14.79 5.86
CA GLU A 67 1.75 -15.20 5.92
C GLU A 67 2.51 -14.72 4.69
N GLN A 68 1.97 -14.94 3.48
CA GLN A 68 2.54 -14.46 2.23
C GLN A 68 2.72 -12.93 2.24
N LEU A 69 1.67 -12.19 2.59
CA LEU A 69 1.74 -10.72 2.60
C LEU A 69 2.74 -10.16 3.61
N VAL A 70 2.88 -10.82 4.77
CA VAL A 70 3.87 -10.41 5.78
C VAL A 70 5.28 -10.74 5.28
N GLU A 71 5.49 -11.92 4.72
CA GLU A 71 6.77 -12.35 4.15
C GLU A 71 7.23 -11.41 3.03
N ASP A 72 6.36 -11.10 2.07
CA ASP A 72 6.65 -10.19 0.96
C ASP A 72 7.10 -8.80 1.46
N ILE A 73 6.43 -8.24 2.47
CA ILE A 73 6.77 -6.91 3.00
C ILE A 73 8.10 -6.95 3.77
N LEU A 74 8.32 -7.99 4.60
CA LEU A 74 9.56 -8.14 5.37
C LEU A 74 10.77 -8.47 4.48
N GLU A 75 10.55 -9.16 3.35
CA GLU A 75 11.61 -9.41 2.37
C GLU A 75 12.11 -8.09 1.78
N ILE A 76 11.19 -7.18 1.42
CA ILE A 76 11.56 -5.84 0.94
C ILE A 76 12.41 -5.12 1.99
N GLU A 77 11.96 -5.10 3.25
CA GLU A 77 12.70 -4.47 4.35
C GLU A 77 14.11 -5.05 4.50
N ARG A 78 14.24 -6.38 4.46
CA ARG A 78 15.53 -7.06 4.54
C ARG A 78 16.47 -6.69 3.39
N GLN A 79 15.94 -6.50 2.17
CA GLN A 79 16.72 -6.14 0.99
C GLN A 79 17.13 -4.65 0.96
N ILE A 80 16.37 -3.77 1.61
CA ILE A 80 16.69 -2.33 1.66
C ILE A 80 17.45 -1.91 2.92
N THR A 81 17.59 -2.81 3.91
CA THR A 81 18.36 -2.57 5.14
C THR A 81 19.85 -2.67 4.84
N HIS A 82 20.36 -1.61 4.24
CA HIS A 82 21.77 -1.32 4.09
C HIS A 82 21.98 0.12 4.58
N TYR A 83 23.19 0.41 5.06
CA TYR A 83 23.63 1.69 5.65
C TYR A 83 23.31 1.89 7.13
#